data_AF-A0AAV3JEN8-F1
#
_entry.id   AF-A0AAV3JEN8-F1
#
_cell.length_a   1.000
_cell.length_b   1.000
_cell.length_c   1.000
_cell.angle_alpha   90.00
_cell.angle_beta   90.00
_cell.angle_gamma   90.00
#
_symmetry.space_group_name_H-M   'P 1'
#
loop_
_entity.id
_entity.type
_entity.pdbx_description
1 polymer ?
#
loop_
_entity_poly.entity_id
_entity_poly.type
_entity_poly.pdbx_seq_one_letter_code
_entity_poly.pdbx_strand_id
1 'polypeptide(L)' 'MDFKSGYCQGCFRTIDEIGNWSRYSDSEREDLFLKLKVRKEEFFSKGLP' A
#
# COMPACT_ATOMS: atom_id res chain seq x y z
N MET A 1 -8.70 7.01 -2.19
CA MET A 1 -7.99 6.77 -0.91
C MET A 1 -9.06 6.51 0.13
N ASP A 2 -8.92 5.46 0.94
CA ASP A 2 -9.82 5.24 2.07
C ASP A 2 -9.38 6.13 3.25
N PHE A 3 -10.31 6.90 3.79
CA PHE A 3 -10.03 7.88 4.85
C PHE A 3 -9.75 7.22 6.20
N LYS A 4 -10.19 5.98 6.43
CA LYS A 4 -9.93 5.26 7.69
C LYS A 4 -8.52 4.65 7.71
N SER A 5 -8.11 4.01 6.63
CA SER A 5 -6.82 3.31 6.53
C SER A 5 -5.68 4.17 5.98
N GLY A 6 -5.99 5.26 5.27
CA GLY A 6 -4.99 6.05 4.55
C GLY A 6 -4.42 5.34 3.32
N TYR A 7 -5.04 4.25 2.87
CA TYR A 7 -4.59 3.46 1.73
C TYR A 7 -5.56 3.52 0.55
N CYS A 8 -5.03 3.42 -0.67
CA CYS A 8 -5.84 3.15 -1.85
C CYS A 8 -6.44 1.73 -1.78
N GLN A 9 -7.75 1.58 -1.97
CA GLN A 9 -8.44 0.29 -1.87
C GLN A 9 -8.09 -0.71 -2.98
N GLY A 10 -7.46 -0.25 -4.08
CA GLY A 10 -6.99 -1.14 -5.14
C GLY A 10 -5.52 -1.57 -4.96
N CYS A 11 -4.63 -0.62 -4.70
CA CYS A 11 -3.19 -0.88 -4.67
C CYS A 11 -2.56 -0.90 -3.27
N PHE A 12 -3.32 -0.56 -2.22
CA PHE A 12 -2.91 -0.54 -0.81
C PHE A 12 -1.72 0.38 -0.48
N ARG A 13 -1.44 1.32 -1.40
CA ARG A 13 -0.44 2.38 -1.24
C ARG A 13 -1.03 3.63 -0.63
N THR A 14 -0.21 4.42 0.05
CA THR A 14 -0.52 5.81 0.40
C THR A 14 -0.42 6.72 -0.82
N ILE A 15 -0.89 7.96 -0.69
CA ILE A 15 -0.78 8.95 -1.78
C ILE A 15 0.69 9.31 -2.06
N ASP A 16 1.52 9.39 -1.02
CA ASP A 16 2.94 9.67 -1.16
C ASP A 16 3.69 8.54 -1.86
N GLU A 17 3.36 7.29 -1.55
CA GLU A 17 3.93 6.11 -2.22
C GLU A 17 3.54 6.07 -3.71
N ILE A 18 2.32 6.51 -4.05
CA ILE A 18 1.87 6.63 -5.44
C ILE A 18 2.62 7.76 -6.16
N GLY A 19 2.69 8.95 -5.55
CA GLY A 19 3.32 10.13 -6.14
C GLY A 19 4.84 10.00 -6.32
N ASN A 20 5.50 9.24 -5.44
CA ASN A 20 6.95 9.04 -5.49
C ASN A 20 7.38 7.75 -6.20
N TRP A 21 6.47 6.97 -6.76
CA TRP A 21 6.78 5.65 -7.33
C TRP A 21 7.94 5.66 -8.34
N SER A 22 7.98 6.66 -9.23
CA SER A 22 9.04 6.79 -10.23
C SER A 22 10.41 7.14 -9.64
N ARG A 23 10.45 7.66 -8.40
CA ARG A 23 11.66 8.08 -7.69
C ARG A 23 12.26 6.96 -6.84
N TYR A 24 11.48 5.92 -6.53
CA TYR A 24 11.98 4.80 -5.75
C TYR A 24 13.02 4.00 -6.52
N SER A 25 14.10 3.67 -5.83
CA SER A 25 15.05 2.64 -6.20
C SER A 25 14.39 1.26 -6.21
N ASP A 26 15.03 0.28 -6.83
CA ASP A 26 14.47 -1.07 -6.89
C ASP A 26 14.35 -1.72 -5.51
N SER A 27 15.31 -1.48 -4.60
CA SER A 27 15.21 -1.94 -3.21
C SER A 27 14.03 -1.31 -2.46
N GLU A 28 13.78 -0.01 -2.64
CA GLU A 28 12.62 0.65 -2.03
C GLU A 28 11.29 0.10 -2.58
N ARG A 29 11.26 -0.27 -3.86
CA ARG A 29 10.10 -0.92 -4.47
C ARG A 29 9.87 -2.32 -3.89
N GLU A 30 10.92 -3.11 -3.73
CA GLU A 30 10.86 -4.44 -3.10
C GLU A 30 10.35 -4.35 -1.65
N ASP A 31 10.92 -3.44 -0.86
CA ASP A 31 10.47 -3.18 0.51
C ASP A 31 9.00 -2.74 0.55
N LEU A 32 8.59 -1.88 -0.39
CA LEU A 32 7.19 -1.48 -0.49
C LEU A 32 6.30 -2.69 -0.82
N PHE A 33 6.70 -3.57 -1.74
CA PHE A 33 5.90 -4.76 -2.06
C PHE A 33 5.69 -5.67 -0.85
N LEU A 34 6.69 -5.83 0.02
CA LEU A 34 6.54 -6.57 1.27
C LEU A 34 5.50 -5.93 2.19
N LYS A 35 5.56 -4.60 2.36
CA LYS A 35 4.56 -3.84 3.14
C LYS A 35 3.15 -3.99 2.55
N LEU A 36 3.01 -3.95 1.23
CA LEU A 36 1.71 -4.09 0.55
C LEU A 36 1.08 -5.47 0.76
N LYS A 37 1.88 -6.55 0.85
CA LYS A 37 1.36 -7.89 1.17
C LYS A 37 0.71 -7.92 2.55
N VAL A 38 1.41 -7.40 3.56
CA VAL A 38 0.90 -7.31 4.93
C VAL A 38 -0.38 -6.47 4.99
N ARG A 39 -0.37 -5.27 4.37
CA ARG A 39 -1.56 -4.40 4.35
C ARG A 39 -2.78 -5.07 3.70
N LYS A 40 -2.56 -5.83 2.62
CA LYS A 40 -3.63 -6.62 1.96
C LYS A 40 -4.17 -7.68 2.90
N GLU A 41 -3.30 -8.47 3.51
CA GLU A 41 -3.70 -9.52 4.47
C GLU A 41 -4.48 -8.93 5.63
N GLU A 42 -4.03 -7.81 6.20
CA GLU A 42 -4.75 -7.11 7.27
C GLU A 42 -6.12 -6.60 6.82
N PHE A 43 -6.22 -6.06 5.60
CA PHE A 43 -7.47 -5.56 5.05
C PHE A 43 -8.51 -6.69 4.91
N PHE A 44 -8.11 -7.82 4.31
CA PHE A 44 -8.98 -8.98 4.16
C PHE A 44 -9.28 -9.68 5.49
N SER A 45 -8.31 -9.75 6.40
CA SER A 45 -8.48 -10.37 7.72
C SER A 45 -9.43 -9.57 8.62
N LYS A 46 -9.53 -8.25 8.43
CA LYS A 46 -10.47 -7.39 9.16
C LYS A 46 -11.90 -7.46 8.61
N GLY A 47 -12.17 -8.25 7.57
CA GLY A 47 -13.51 -8.43 7.01
C GLY A 47 -14.14 -7.14 6.48
N LEU A 48 -13.31 -6.14 6.13
CA LEU A 48 -13.79 -4.93 5.46
C LEU A 48 -14.13 -5.30 4.01
N PRO A 49 -15.34 -4.97 3.52
CA PRO A 49 -15.79 -5.32 2.17
C PRO A 49 -14.91 -4.69 1.07
#